data_AF-A0A915PKF0-F1
#
_entry.id   AF-A0A915PKF0-F1
#
_cell.length_a   1.000
_cell.length_b   1.000
_cell.length_c   1.000
_cell.angle_alpha   90.00
_cell.angle_beta   90.00
_cell.angle_gamma   90.00
#
_symmetry.space_group_name_H-M   'P 1'
#
loop_
_entity.id
_entity.type
_entity.pdbx_description
1 polymer ?
#
loop_
_entity_poly.entity_id
_entity_poly.type
_entity_poly.pdbx_seq_one_letter_code
_entity_poly.pdbx_strand_id
1 'polypeptide(L)'
;MPATAQAFNRILDDLARRQLLLDFQFGAAGSSYEAIRNIGSGAFGIVCEAVETTSGTKVAIKKIGHASATPTSARRTLREIRVLRYIAHDNIVTLRDIFRTPGNLGMF
;
A
#
# COMPACT_ATOMS: atom_id res chain seq x y z
N MET A 1 7.81 31.61 -23.07
CA MET A 1 8.58 30.45 -22.57
C MET A 1 7.70 29.54 -21.68
N PRO A 2 6.83 28.66 -22.23
CA PRO A 2 6.06 27.69 -21.43
C PRO A 2 6.45 26.21 -21.61
N ALA A 3 7.19 25.87 -22.68
CA ALA A 3 7.47 24.47 -23.05
C ALA A 3 8.39 23.73 -22.06
N THR A 4 9.34 24.43 -21.45
CA THR A 4 10.32 23.86 -20.49
C THR A 4 9.69 23.49 -19.15
N ALA A 5 8.77 24.30 -18.63
CA ALA A 5 8.05 24.01 -17.37
C ALA A 5 7.13 22.78 -17.53
N GLN A 6 6.49 22.63 -18.69
CA GLN A 6 5.64 21.48 -18.98
C GLN A 6 6.43 20.17 -19.07
N ALA A 7 7.64 20.21 -19.63
CA ALA A 7 8.53 19.05 -19.68
C ALA A 7 9.01 18.62 -18.28
N PHE A 8 9.37 19.58 -17.42
CA PHE A 8 9.81 19.29 -16.05
C PHE A 8 8.71 18.64 -15.20
N ASN A 9 7.48 19.16 -15.27
CA ASN A 9 6.35 18.58 -14.52
C ASN A 9 6.04 17.14 -14.95
N ARG A 10 6.12 16.84 -16.26
CA ARG A 10 5.94 15.47 -16.76
C ARG A 10 6.97 14.49 -16.20
N ILE A 11 8.22 14.92 -16.03
CA ILE A 11 9.27 14.08 -15.43
C ILE A 11 8.95 13.79 -13.98
N LEU A 12 8.51 14.80 -13.22
CA LEU A 12 8.12 14.61 -11.82
C LEU A 12 6.93 13.66 -11.67
N ASP A 13 5.92 13.78 -12.53
CA ASP A 13 4.76 12.89 -12.54
C ASP A 13 5.15 11.43 -12.84
N ASP A 14 6.04 11.23 -13.81
CA ASP A 14 6.55 9.90 -14.16
C ASP A 14 7.38 9.30 -13.02
N LEU A 15 8.22 10.10 -12.35
CA LEU A 15 8.97 9.66 -11.17
C LEU A 15 8.05 9.28 -10.02
N ALA A 16 7.01 10.09 -9.74
CA ALA A 16 6.03 9.80 -8.70
C ALA A 16 5.25 8.50 -9.00
N ARG A 17 4.85 8.30 -10.26
CA ARG A 17 4.18 7.07 -10.71
C ARG A 17 5.10 5.86 -10.56
N ARG A 18 6.37 5.97 -10.97
CA ARG A 18 7.36 4.88 -10.79
C ARG A 18 7.57 4.53 -9.33
N GLN A 19 7.73 5.54 -8.48
CA GLN A 19 7.89 5.33 -7.04
C GLN A 19 6.66 4.62 -6.45
N LEU A 20 5.45 5.03 -6.81
CA LEU A 20 4.22 4.37 -6.39
C LEU A 20 4.19 2.89 -6.79
N LEU A 21 4.56 2.58 -8.04
CA LEU A 21 4.56 1.20 -8.54
C LEU A 21 5.63 0.33 -7.86
N LEU A 22 6.79 0.89 -7.54
CA LEU A 22 7.84 0.21 -6.78
C LEU A 22 7.41 -0.05 -5.34
N ASP A 23 6.79 0.95 -4.72
CA ASP A 23 6.30 0.88 -3.37
C ASP A 23 5.16 -0.13 -3.23
N PHE A 24 4.29 -0.25 -4.23
CA PHE A 24 3.08 -1.07 -4.17
C PHE A 24 3.05 -2.18 -5.22
N GLN A 25 4.07 -3.05 -5.22
CA GLN A 25 4.01 -4.32 -5.94
C GLN A 25 3.10 -5.32 -5.21
N PHE A 26 1.88 -5.48 -5.69
CA PHE A 26 0.89 -6.30 -5.01
C PHE A 26 1.01 -7.82 -5.30
N GLY A 27 1.91 -8.25 -6.19
CA GLY A 27 2.09 -9.67 -6.55
C GLY A 27 0.89 -10.28 -7.30
N ALA A 28 0.88 -11.60 -7.46
CA ALA A 28 -0.17 -12.30 -8.24
C ALA A 28 -1.58 -12.12 -7.65
N ALA A 29 -1.73 -12.19 -6.33
CA ALA A 29 -3.00 -11.93 -5.64
C ALA A 29 -3.41 -10.44 -5.72
N GLY A 30 -2.43 -9.56 -5.80
CA GLY A 30 -2.59 -8.13 -5.95
C GLY A 30 -2.95 -7.61 -7.34
N SER A 31 -3.04 -8.49 -8.33
CA SER A 31 -3.51 -8.17 -9.68
C SER A 31 -4.94 -7.61 -9.71
N SER A 32 -5.69 -7.80 -8.61
CA SER A 32 -7.02 -7.23 -8.42
C SER A 32 -7.00 -5.79 -7.92
N TYR A 33 -5.84 -5.16 -7.70
CA TYR A 33 -5.74 -3.78 -7.21
C TYR A 33 -4.79 -2.94 -8.05
N GLU A 34 -5.20 -1.72 -8.39
CA GLU A 34 -4.38 -0.71 -9.06
C GLU A 34 -4.09 0.46 -8.13
N ALA A 35 -2.82 0.75 -7.86
CA ALA A 35 -2.41 1.88 -7.02
C ALA A 35 -2.60 3.21 -7.78
N ILE A 36 -3.27 4.17 -7.15
CA ILE A 36 -3.54 5.50 -7.74
C ILE A 36 -2.49 6.52 -7.27
N ARG A 37 -2.29 6.63 -5.95
CA ARG A 37 -1.37 7.60 -5.35
C ARG A 37 -1.04 7.24 -3.90
N ASN A 38 0.12 7.71 -3.44
CA ASN A 38 0.45 7.67 -2.01
C ASN A 38 -0.44 8.67 -1.26
N ILE A 39 -1.02 8.23 -0.15
CA ILE A 39 -1.88 9.05 0.72
C ILE A 39 -1.34 9.16 2.16
N GLY A 40 -0.27 8.43 2.49
CA GLY A 40 0.34 8.53 3.81
C GLY A 40 1.62 7.72 3.95
N SER A 41 2.58 8.29 4.67
CA SER A 41 3.85 7.64 5.01
C SER A 41 4.14 7.82 6.49
N GLY A 42 4.59 6.77 7.18
CA GLY A 42 4.92 6.85 8.59
C GLY A 42 5.80 5.69 9.07
N ALA A 43 6.08 5.66 10.37
CA ALA A 43 6.99 4.70 10.99
C ALA A 43 6.58 3.22 10.79
N PHE A 44 5.29 2.96 10.54
CA PHE A 44 4.74 1.61 10.39
C PHE A 44 4.55 1.19 8.93
N GLY A 45 4.88 2.06 7.97
CA GLY A 45 4.73 1.78 6.55
C GLY A 45 4.12 2.94 5.77
N ILE A 46 3.65 2.61 4.58
CA ILE A 46 3.09 3.55 3.60
C ILE A 46 1.67 3.11 3.22
N VAL A 47 0.85 4.07 2.81
CA VAL A 47 -0.56 3.86 2.47
C VAL A 47 -0.83 4.46 1.09
N CYS A 48 -1.41 3.69 0.16
CA CYS A 48 -1.91 4.23 -1.10
C CYS A 48 -3.44 4.19 -1.18
N GLU A 49 -3.99 5.15 -1.91
CA GLU A 49 -5.30 5.00 -2.54
C GLU A 49 -5.15 4.05 -3.72
N ALA A 50 -6.04 3.07 -3.83
CA ALA A 50 -6.07 2.10 -4.90
C ALA A 50 -7.52 1.83 -5.35
N VAL A 51 -7.68 1.24 -6.53
CA VAL A 51 -8.96 0.73 -7.03
C VAL A 51 -8.90 -0.79 -7.09
N GLU A 52 -9.91 -1.46 -6.55
CA GLU A 52 -10.09 -2.88 -6.83
C GLU A 52 -10.64 -3.05 -8.25
N THR A 53 -9.89 -3.70 -9.13
CA THR A 53 -10.19 -3.80 -10.57
C THR A 53 -11.44 -4.64 -10.86
N THR A 54 -11.82 -5.54 -9.95
CA THR A 54 -13.00 -6.41 -10.11
C THR A 54 -14.31 -5.70 -9.81
N SER A 55 -14.34 -4.75 -8.87
CA SER A 55 -15.55 -4.03 -8.46
C SER A 55 -15.55 -2.53 -8.78
N GLY A 56 -14.39 -1.95 -9.12
CA GLY A 56 -14.19 -0.51 -9.23
C GLY A 56 -14.17 0.23 -7.89
N THR A 57 -14.20 -0.48 -6.76
CA THR A 57 -14.25 0.14 -5.43
C THR A 57 -12.92 0.78 -5.07
N LYS A 58 -12.96 2.03 -4.60
CA LYS A 58 -11.80 2.70 -4.01
C LYS A 58 -11.46 2.13 -2.64
N VAL A 59 -10.20 1.81 -2.42
CA VAL A 59 -9.69 1.22 -1.18
C VAL A 59 -8.42 1.93 -0.73
N ALA A 60 -8.10 1.81 0.56
CA ALA A 60 -6.80 2.18 1.11
C ALA A 60 -5.98 0.91 1.36
N ILE A 61 -4.75 0.85 0.86
CA ILE A 61 -3.85 -0.29 1.07
C ILE A 61 -2.63 0.19 1.85
N LYS A 62 -2.44 -0.38 3.04
CA LYS A 62 -1.29 -0.12 3.92
C LYS A 62 -0.23 -1.20 3.72
N LYS A 63 0.91 -0.84 3.12
CA LYS A 63 2.09 -1.71 3.07
C LYS A 63 2.86 -1.59 4.37
N ILE A 64 2.95 -2.68 5.12
CA ILE A 64 3.70 -2.74 6.37
C ILE A 64 5.19 -2.88 6.08
N GLY A 65 5.98 -1.89 6.49
CA GLY A 65 7.43 -1.96 6.42
C GLY A 65 8.00 -2.86 7.51
N HIS A 66 8.94 -3.75 7.16
CA HIS A 66 9.72 -4.52 8.14
C HIS A 66 8.88 -5.29 9.19
N ALA A 67 7.72 -5.80 8.77
CA ALA A 67 6.75 -6.46 9.65
C ALA A 67 7.38 -7.57 10.52
N SER A 68 8.34 -8.31 9.97
CA SER A 68 9.05 -9.41 10.63
C SER A 68 10.47 -9.07 11.11
N ALA A 69 10.94 -7.83 10.95
CA ALA A 69 12.33 -7.49 11.24
C ALA A 69 12.68 -7.60 12.74
N THR A 70 11.71 -7.40 13.62
CA THR A 70 11.88 -7.58 15.08
C THR A 70 10.67 -8.27 15.69
N PRO A 71 10.82 -8.98 16.82
CA PRO A 71 9.66 -9.52 17.54
C PRO A 71 8.64 -8.45 17.94
N THR A 72 9.10 -7.22 18.22
CA THR A 72 8.22 -6.11 18.59
C THR A 72 7.41 -5.59 17.41
N SER A 73 8.02 -5.42 16.22
CA SER A 73 7.29 -5.02 15.01
C SER A 73 6.30 -6.10 14.57
N ALA A 74 6.68 -7.38 14.68
CA ALA A 74 5.80 -8.50 14.38
C ALA A 74 4.59 -8.52 15.31
N ARG A 75 4.79 -8.38 16.63
CA ARG A 75 3.70 -8.30 17.62
C ARG A 75 2.77 -7.11 17.36
N ARG A 76 3.32 -5.93 17.03
CA ARG A 76 2.52 -4.75 16.69
C ARG A 76 1.65 -4.98 15.46
N THR A 77 2.24 -5.52 14.39
CA THR A 77 1.52 -5.84 13.15
C THR A 77 0.41 -6.86 13.39
N LEU A 78 0.70 -7.95 14.13
CA LEU A 78 -0.29 -8.97 14.47
C LEU A 78 -1.42 -8.41 15.34
N ARG A 79 -1.12 -7.51 16.28
CA ARG A 79 -2.13 -6.87 17.12
C ARG A 79 -3.07 -5.99 16.28
N GLU A 80 -2.53 -5.20 15.36
CA GLU A 80 -3.33 -4.37 14.44
C GLU A 80 -4.30 -5.25 13.62
N ILE A 81 -3.79 -6.32 13.01
CA ILE A 81 -4.60 -7.28 12.25
C ILE A 81 -5.68 -7.91 13.14
N ARG A 82 -5.33 -8.38 14.34
CA ARG A 82 -6.28 -9.05 15.26
C ARG A 82 -7.42 -8.13 15.67
N VAL A 83 -7.12 -6.87 16.00
CA VAL A 83 -8.13 -5.88 16.40
C VAL A 83 -9.09 -5.62 15.24
N LEU A 84 -8.56 -5.35 14.04
CA LEU A 84 -9.39 -5.05 12.87
C LEU A 84 -10.21 -6.25 12.34
N ARG A 85 -9.79 -7.49 12.65
CA ARG A 85 -10.58 -8.69 12.33
C ARG A 85 -11.74 -8.94 13.30
N TYR A 86 -11.67 -8.40 14.51
CA TYR A 86 -12.68 -8.63 15.54
C TYR A 86 -13.75 -7.55 15.60
N ILE A 87 -13.38 -6.31 15.25
CA ILE A 87 -14.29 -5.17 15.30
C ILE A 87 -14.98 -5.01 13.94
N ALA A 88 -16.31 -5.06 13.95
CA ALA A 88 -17.16 -4.73 12.80
C ALA A 88 -18.20 -3.70 13.24
N HIS A 89 -18.03 -2.45 12.81
CA HIS A 89 -18.90 -1.34 13.18
C HIS A 89 -18.79 -0.22 12.13
N ASP A 90 -19.91 0.44 11.79
CA ASP A 90 -19.97 1.42 10.70
C ASP A 90 -19.03 2.63 10.87
N ASN A 91 -18.68 2.97 12.11
CA ASN A 91 -17.76 4.07 12.43
C ASN A 91 -16.31 3.62 12.71
N ILE A 92 -15.97 2.36 12.45
CA ILE A 92 -14.62 1.83 12.61
C ILE A 92 -14.18 1.21 11.29
N VAL A 93 -12.95 1.50 10.86
CA VAL A 93 -12.42 0.96 9.61
C VAL A 93 -12.37 -0.58 9.66
N THR A 94 -12.85 -1.22 8.61
CA THR A 94 -12.88 -2.68 8.49
C THR A 94 -11.69 -3.19 7.68
N LEU A 95 -11.08 -4.28 8.13
CA LEU A 95 -10.08 -4.98 7.34
C LEU A 95 -10.76 -5.82 6.25
N ARG A 96 -10.56 -5.43 5.00
CA ARG A 96 -11.15 -6.11 3.84
C ARG A 96 -10.34 -7.32 3.38
N ASP A 97 -9.02 -7.16 3.28
CA ASP A 97 -8.13 -8.14 2.68
C ASP A 97 -6.72 -8.05 3.29
N ILE A 98 -5.98 -9.17 3.25
CA ILE A 98 -4.56 -9.27 3.60
C ILE A 98 -3.88 -10.17 2.58
N PHE A 99 -2.93 -9.60 1.85
CA PHE A 99 -2.09 -10.36 0.92
C PHE A 99 -0.61 -10.12 1.22
N ARG A 100 0.22 -11.09 0.83
CA ARG A 100 1.68 -11.00 0.95
C ARG A 100 2.23 -10.40 -0.35
N THR A 101 3.05 -9.37 -0.24
CA THR A 101 3.91 -8.94 -1.34
C THR A 101 4.92 -10.06 -1.66
N PRO A 102 5.20 -10.36 -2.94
CA PRO A 102 6.30 -11.23 -3.31
C PRO A 102 7.61 -10.65 -2.75
N GLY A 103 8.28 -11.40 -1.87
CA GLY A 103 9.59 -11.02 -1.36
C GLY A 103 10.69 -11.49 -2.31
N ASN A 104 11.66 -10.62 -2.61
CA ASN A 104 12.94 -11.04 -3.22
C ASN A 104 13.95 -11.56 -2.17
N LEU A 105 13.58 -11.65 -0.89
CA LEU A 105 14.39 -12.33 0.12
C LEU A 105 13.71 -13.63 0.52
N GLY A 106 14.27 -14.74 0.03
CA GLY A 106 13.94 -16.09 0.45
C GLY A 106 14.34 -16.35 1.90
N MET A 107 13.51 -15.91 2.84
CA MET A 107 13.44 -16.51 4.17
C MET A 107 11.98 -16.81 4.51
N PHE A 108 11.65 -18.09 4.39
CA PHE A 108 10.71 -18.74 5.29
C PHE A 108 11.35 -18.84 6.68
#